data_AF-A0A9P0HVB8-F1
#
_entry.id   AF-A0A9P0HVB8-F1
#
_cell.length_a   1.000
_cell.length_b   1.000
_cell.length_c   1.000
_cell.angle_alpha   90.00
_cell.angle_beta   90.00
_cell.angle_gamma   90.00
#
_symmetry.space_group_name_H-M   'P 1'
#
loop_
_entity.id
_entity.type
_entity.pdbx_description
1 polymer ?
#
loop_
_entity_poly.entity_id
_entity_poly.type
_entity_poly.pdbx_seq_one_letter_code
_entity_poly.pdbx_strand_id
1 'polypeptide(L)'
;MTQTAYTVSGLARVRGAGGSETPLVRLRNPSGRGEWTGPWSERSWEWDSLNERDKELLSIRVRNDGEFWMSFDDFAKHFTHLDLVHIGPDDWMSEPGLQDRQPWRAVLARRRWRSGYNAGGGPNFTETTAMNPQFHILIPRSTGNKCHVVVSVTQDYDTNPTSPRQLYAIGFAVYEKPLDVTNHSIAREVVTFFTLPPGDYIIVPQTNVPNCDGKFLLRILTDEQSNIWEVNEDNMVFRNISTEFLEDAFVMPDGKSLVTKLLLKYPPEVDVNQLHKILKAHWKAYLLEKPSLELCKSLIMLRDINISGRVNKLDIPILMHMLHFWRIAFEKFERCGSKTSSYNLRALLWEAGSTVSNKVLECLVLRFARNTVLSAECFVMAMARLHLAHERYHSLDTKMKGNPISLEEVICHLPRIY
;
A
#
# COMPACT_ATOMS: atom_id res chain seq x y z
N MET A 1 -21.60 -26.68 24.88
CA MET A 1 -21.84 -25.56 23.96
C MET A 1 -22.60 -26.10 22.77
N THR A 2 -23.83 -25.66 22.54
CA THR A 2 -24.57 -25.96 21.31
C THR A 2 -23.96 -25.15 20.17
N GLN A 3 -23.29 -25.83 19.22
CA GLN A 3 -22.65 -25.20 18.05
C GLN A 3 -23.70 -24.93 16.95
N THR A 4 -24.73 -24.15 17.25
CA THR A 4 -25.77 -23.79 16.26
C THR A 4 -25.69 -22.31 15.98
N ALA A 5 -25.57 -21.94 14.71
CA ALA A 5 -25.61 -20.55 14.28
C ALA A 5 -27.07 -20.05 14.27
N TYR A 6 -27.29 -18.84 14.76
CA TYR A 6 -28.57 -18.15 14.74
C TYR A 6 -28.42 -16.86 13.92
N THR A 7 -29.49 -16.42 13.28
CA THR A 7 -29.52 -15.14 12.55
C THR A 7 -30.25 -14.10 13.37
N VAL A 8 -29.66 -12.93 13.56
CA VAL A 8 -30.37 -11.77 14.11
C VAL A 8 -31.25 -11.19 13.00
N SER A 9 -32.57 -11.29 13.13
CA SER A 9 -33.52 -10.86 12.09
C SER A 9 -34.29 -9.60 12.46
N GLY A 10 -34.13 -9.08 13.68
CA GLY A 10 -34.85 -7.89 14.12
C GLY A 10 -34.36 -7.34 15.45
N LEU A 11 -34.59 -6.04 15.66
CA LEU A 11 -34.33 -5.33 16.90
C LEU A 11 -35.57 -4.50 17.22
N ALA A 12 -35.96 -4.47 18.49
CA ALA A 12 -37.09 -3.66 18.95
C ALA A 12 -36.83 -3.08 20.34
N ARG A 13 -37.60 -2.05 20.70
CA ARG A 13 -37.68 -1.55 22.07
C ARG A 13 -39.13 -1.52 22.48
N VAL A 14 -39.43 -2.13 23.62
CA VAL A 14 -40.77 -2.15 24.20
C VAL A 14 -40.80 -1.34 25.48
N ARG A 15 -41.90 -0.66 25.75
CA ARG A 15 -42.11 0.08 26.99
C ARG A 15 -42.91 -0.78 27.95
N GLY A 16 -42.31 -1.13 29.08
CA GLY A 16 -43.00 -1.82 30.16
C GLY A 16 -43.97 -0.90 30.91
N ALA A 17 -44.83 -1.49 31.74
CA ALA A 17 -45.88 -0.80 32.51
C ALA A 17 -45.37 0.32 33.45
N GLY A 18 -44.06 0.34 33.77
CA GLY A 18 -43.41 1.39 34.57
C GLY A 18 -42.64 2.45 33.77
N GLY A 19 -42.78 2.50 32.44
CA GLY A 19 -42.03 3.43 31.58
C GLY A 19 -40.58 3.01 31.28
N SER A 20 -40.14 1.86 31.79
CA SER A 20 -38.84 1.26 31.47
C SER A 20 -38.83 0.76 30.03
N GLU A 21 -37.84 1.16 29.24
CA GLU A 21 -37.61 0.63 27.89
C GLU A 21 -36.76 -0.64 27.95
N THR A 22 -37.27 -1.74 27.39
CA THR A 22 -36.54 -3.01 27.28
C THR A 22 -36.14 -3.25 25.82
N PRO A 23 -34.84 -3.36 25.51
CA PRO A 23 -34.37 -3.73 24.19
C PRO A 23 -34.55 -5.24 23.96
N LEU A 24 -35.16 -5.59 22.83
CA LEU A 24 -35.40 -6.96 22.39
C LEU A 24 -34.61 -7.27 21.12
N VAL A 25 -34.15 -8.50 21.02
CA VAL A 25 -33.46 -9.06 19.85
C VAL A 25 -34.30 -10.20 19.31
N ARG A 26 -34.61 -10.17 18.00
CA ARG A 26 -35.25 -11.29 17.31
C ARG A 26 -34.18 -12.16 16.70
N LEU A 27 -34.21 -13.44 17.06
CA LEU A 27 -33.30 -14.46 16.57
C LEU A 27 -34.07 -15.48 15.75
N ARG A 28 -33.42 -16.04 14.74
CA ARG A 28 -33.91 -17.14 13.93
C ARG A 28 -32.97 -18.33 14.02
N ASN A 29 -33.50 -19.50 14.37
CA ASN A 29 -32.79 -20.76 14.26
C ASN A 29 -33.00 -21.36 12.86
N PRO A 30 -31.97 -21.49 12.01
CA PRO A 30 -32.11 -22.07 10.67
C PRO A 30 -32.61 -23.51 10.66
N SER A 31 -32.38 -24.26 11.74
CA SER A 31 -32.85 -25.65 11.86
C SER A 31 -34.34 -25.77 12.22
N GLY A 32 -34.98 -24.66 12.63
CA GLY A 32 -36.37 -24.65 13.09
C GLY A 32 -36.62 -25.47 14.38
N ARG A 33 -35.57 -25.88 15.10
CA ARG A 33 -35.68 -26.75 16.28
C ARG A 33 -35.40 -25.99 17.57
N GLY A 34 -36.33 -26.10 18.51
CA GLY A 34 -36.21 -25.47 19.83
C GLY A 34 -36.72 -24.05 19.82
N GLU A 35 -37.68 -23.77 20.69
CA GLU A 35 -38.22 -22.44 20.93
C GLU A 35 -37.61 -21.88 22.21
N TRP A 36 -37.37 -20.57 22.25
CA TRP A 36 -37.03 -19.88 23.47
C TRP A 36 -38.22 -19.91 24.43
N THR A 37 -38.01 -20.42 25.65
CA THR A 37 -39.04 -20.53 26.69
C THR A 37 -38.86 -19.53 27.83
N GLY A 38 -37.93 -18.58 27.68
CA GLY A 38 -37.64 -17.57 28.69
C GLY A 38 -38.52 -16.32 28.56
N PRO A 39 -38.14 -15.22 29.25
CA PRO A 39 -38.78 -13.91 29.12
C PRO A 39 -38.92 -13.48 27.65
N TRP A 40 -40.04 -12.86 27.31
CA TRP A 40 -40.40 -12.40 25.95
C TRP A 40 -40.67 -13.50 24.92
N SER A 41 -40.75 -14.76 25.35
CA SER A 41 -41.39 -15.81 24.55
C SER A 41 -42.90 -15.57 24.45
N GLU A 42 -43.56 -16.10 23.42
CA GLU A 42 -45.02 -15.93 23.22
C GLU A 42 -45.88 -16.45 24.40
N ARG A 43 -45.30 -17.27 25.28
CA ARG A 43 -45.95 -17.85 26.48
C ARG A 43 -45.56 -17.14 27.78
N SER A 44 -44.80 -16.05 27.69
CA SER A 44 -44.27 -15.36 28.86
C SER A 44 -45.21 -14.25 29.34
N TRP A 45 -45.17 -13.97 30.65
CA TRP A 45 -45.98 -12.91 31.25
C TRP A 45 -45.57 -11.52 30.75
N GLU A 46 -44.29 -11.33 30.40
CA GLU A 46 -43.78 -10.12 29.76
C GLU A 46 -44.44 -9.88 28.40
N TRP A 47 -44.59 -10.93 27.58
CA TRP A 47 -45.29 -10.85 26.32
C TRP A 47 -46.77 -10.50 26.51
N ASP A 48 -47.44 -11.14 27.46
CA ASP A 48 -48.85 -10.87 27.78
C ASP A 48 -49.08 -9.44 28.28
N SER A 49 -48.08 -8.83 28.92
CA SER A 49 -48.15 -7.46 29.43
C SER A 49 -48.03 -6.38 28.35
N LEU A 50 -47.64 -6.74 27.13
CA LEU A 50 -47.57 -5.79 26.00
C LEU A 50 -48.97 -5.33 25.58
N ASN A 51 -49.07 -4.08 25.14
CA ASN A 51 -50.30 -3.58 24.52
C ASN A 51 -50.55 -4.29 23.17
N GLU A 52 -51.80 -4.26 22.69
CA GLU A 52 -52.19 -4.98 21.46
C GLU A 52 -51.39 -4.54 20.22
N ARG A 53 -51.02 -3.26 20.15
CA ARG A 53 -50.24 -2.71 19.03
C ARG A 53 -48.82 -3.28 19.00
N ASP A 54 -48.14 -3.31 20.14
CA ASP A 54 -46.79 -3.84 20.26
C ASP A 54 -46.79 -5.36 20.05
N LYS A 55 -47.82 -6.06 20.54
CA LYS A 55 -48.04 -7.47 20.21
C LYS A 55 -48.17 -7.68 18.71
N GLU A 56 -48.99 -6.90 18.01
CA GLU A 56 -49.18 -7.03 16.56
C GLU A 56 -47.89 -6.74 15.78
N LEU A 57 -47.12 -5.73 16.21
CA LEU A 57 -45.85 -5.36 15.58
C LEU A 57 -44.75 -6.42 15.79
N LEU A 58 -44.69 -7.02 16.98
CA LEU A 58 -43.67 -8.02 17.34
C LEU A 58 -44.09 -9.44 16.98
N SER A 59 -45.38 -9.68 16.75
CA SER A 59 -45.91 -11.01 16.39
C SER A 59 -45.19 -11.57 15.18
N ILE A 60 -44.68 -12.78 15.34
CA ILE A 60 -43.98 -13.50 14.28
C ILE A 60 -45.04 -13.95 13.27
N ARG A 61 -44.95 -13.42 12.05
CA ARG A 61 -45.99 -13.61 11.02
C ARG A 61 -46.01 -15.04 10.45
N VAL A 62 -44.93 -15.80 10.64
CA VAL A 62 -44.79 -17.19 10.17
C VAL A 62 -44.55 -18.11 11.36
N ARG A 63 -45.56 -18.89 11.74
CA ARG A 63 -45.41 -19.90 12.80
C ARG A 63 -44.46 -21.02 12.33
N ASN A 64 -43.60 -21.52 13.22
CA ASN A 64 -42.65 -22.63 13.02
C ASN A 64 -41.41 -22.36 12.14
N ASP A 65 -40.97 -21.11 11.95
CA ASP A 65 -39.71 -20.81 11.24
C ASP A 65 -38.46 -20.75 12.15
N GLY A 66 -38.65 -21.04 13.44
CA GLY A 66 -37.60 -20.98 14.46
C GLY A 66 -37.25 -19.56 14.92
N GLU A 67 -38.10 -18.56 14.62
CA GLU A 67 -37.95 -17.21 15.15
C GLU A 67 -38.45 -17.08 16.59
N PHE A 68 -37.77 -16.25 17.39
CA PHE A 68 -38.21 -15.88 18.73
C PHE A 68 -37.61 -14.53 19.14
N TRP A 69 -38.29 -13.86 20.07
CA TRP A 69 -37.77 -12.67 20.75
C TRP A 69 -37.14 -13.06 22.09
N MET A 70 -36.07 -12.36 22.45
CA MET A 70 -35.51 -12.40 23.79
C MET A 70 -35.02 -10.99 24.19
N SER A 71 -34.82 -10.77 25.48
CA SER A 71 -34.19 -9.54 25.94
C SER A 71 -32.74 -9.46 25.46
N PHE A 72 -32.21 -8.25 25.24
CA PHE A 72 -30.79 -8.08 24.94
C PHE A 72 -29.89 -8.62 26.07
N ASP A 73 -30.34 -8.52 27.31
CA ASP A 73 -29.60 -9.05 28.47
C ASP A 73 -29.50 -10.58 28.42
N ASP A 74 -30.56 -11.26 28.02
CA ASP A 74 -30.52 -12.72 27.82
C ASP A 74 -29.69 -13.07 26.59
N PHE A 75 -29.80 -12.31 25.49
CA PHE A 75 -28.92 -12.47 24.34
C PHE A 75 -27.44 -12.41 24.75
N ALA A 76 -27.04 -11.39 25.51
CA ALA A 76 -25.66 -11.22 25.97
C ALA A 76 -25.20 -12.32 26.94
N LYS A 77 -26.11 -12.96 27.69
CA LYS A 77 -25.79 -14.10 28.58
C LYS A 77 -25.63 -15.41 27.82
N HIS A 78 -26.40 -15.63 26.75
CA HIS A 78 -26.45 -16.91 26.05
C HIS A 78 -25.54 -16.98 24.82
N PHE A 79 -25.24 -15.84 24.18
CA PHE A 79 -24.42 -15.75 22.99
C PHE A 79 -23.06 -15.13 23.29
N THR A 80 -22.00 -15.75 22.79
CA THR A 80 -20.61 -15.31 23.02
C THR A 80 -19.95 -14.71 21.78
N HIS A 81 -20.50 -14.94 20.59
CA HIS A 81 -19.94 -14.51 19.32
C HIS A 81 -21.05 -13.90 18.44
N LEU A 82 -20.72 -12.79 17.78
CA LEU A 82 -21.59 -12.11 16.83
C LEU A 82 -20.77 -11.81 15.56
N ASP A 83 -21.18 -12.43 14.46
CA ASP A 83 -20.56 -12.19 13.16
C ASP A 83 -21.34 -11.12 12.39
N LEU A 84 -20.66 -10.04 12.01
CA LEU A 84 -21.23 -8.95 11.22
C LEU A 84 -20.67 -8.99 9.80
N VAL A 85 -21.54 -9.29 8.83
CA VAL A 85 -21.19 -9.29 7.42
C VAL A 85 -21.55 -7.94 6.80
N HIS A 86 -20.54 -7.22 6.33
CA HIS A 86 -20.73 -5.95 5.67
C HIS A 86 -20.96 -6.17 4.18
N ILE A 87 -22.04 -5.60 3.67
CA ILE A 87 -22.44 -5.67 2.27
C ILE A 87 -21.85 -4.46 1.55
N GLY A 88 -21.17 -4.70 0.42
CA GLY A 88 -20.64 -3.62 -0.41
C GLY A 88 -21.76 -2.82 -1.09
N PRO A 89 -21.48 -1.60 -1.58
CA PRO A 89 -22.50 -0.76 -2.22
C PRO A 89 -23.17 -1.42 -3.42
N ASP A 90 -22.44 -2.21 -4.21
CA ASP A 90 -22.98 -2.90 -5.39
C ASP A 90 -23.98 -4.01 -4.99
N ASP A 91 -23.61 -4.81 -4.00
CA ASP A 91 -24.48 -5.86 -3.45
C ASP A 91 -25.68 -5.26 -2.71
N TRP A 92 -25.50 -4.11 -2.04
CA TRP A 92 -26.55 -3.38 -1.36
C TRP A 92 -27.65 -2.93 -2.33
N MET A 93 -27.26 -2.39 -3.49
CA MET A 93 -28.22 -1.98 -4.52
C MET A 93 -29.02 -3.14 -5.09
N SER A 94 -28.47 -4.35 -5.03
CA SER A 94 -29.12 -5.57 -5.54
C SER A 94 -30.09 -6.20 -4.54
N GLU A 95 -30.02 -5.83 -3.27
CA GLU A 95 -30.85 -6.40 -2.20
C GLU A 95 -32.13 -5.57 -1.98
N PRO A 96 -33.32 -6.09 -2.33
CA PRO A 96 -34.57 -5.33 -2.23
C PRO A 96 -34.87 -4.86 -0.80
N GLY A 97 -34.50 -5.64 0.22
CA GLY A 97 -34.73 -5.31 1.62
C GLY A 97 -33.87 -4.16 2.16
N LEU A 98 -32.90 -3.65 1.38
CA LEU A 98 -31.97 -2.59 1.79
C LEU A 98 -32.19 -1.27 1.04
N GLN A 99 -33.12 -1.23 0.08
CA GLN A 99 -33.33 -0.04 -0.77
C GLN A 99 -33.80 1.21 0.01
N ASP A 100 -34.51 1.02 1.11
CA ASP A 100 -34.96 2.12 1.99
C ASP A 100 -33.85 2.65 2.91
N ARG A 101 -32.65 2.06 2.86
CA ARG A 101 -31.52 2.39 3.73
C ARG A 101 -30.36 2.96 2.92
N GLN A 102 -29.62 3.88 3.53
CA GLN A 102 -28.43 4.46 2.92
C GLN A 102 -27.30 3.41 2.81
N PRO A 103 -26.71 3.21 1.62
CA PRO A 103 -25.60 2.28 1.44
C PRO A 103 -24.32 2.82 2.07
N TRP A 104 -23.46 1.90 2.49
CA TRP A 104 -22.08 2.24 2.84
C TRP A 104 -21.33 2.75 1.61
N ARG A 105 -20.53 3.79 1.79
CA ARG A 105 -19.47 4.14 0.85
C ARG A 105 -18.30 3.19 1.11
N ALA A 106 -17.77 2.58 0.06
CA ALA A 106 -16.72 1.58 0.19
C ALA A 106 -15.51 1.90 -0.68
N VAL A 107 -14.32 1.78 -0.11
CA VAL A 107 -13.07 1.70 -0.86
C VAL A 107 -12.48 0.31 -0.67
N LEU A 108 -12.24 -0.36 -1.80
CA LEU A 108 -11.64 -1.69 -1.87
C LEU A 108 -10.26 -1.58 -2.52
N ALA A 109 -9.22 -1.95 -1.78
CA ALA A 109 -7.85 -1.95 -2.27
C ALA A 109 -7.25 -3.36 -2.21
N ARG A 110 -7.07 -3.97 -3.39
CA ARG A 110 -6.31 -5.22 -3.54
C ARG A 110 -4.82 -4.88 -3.62
N ARG A 111 -4.06 -5.30 -2.62
CA ARG A 111 -2.62 -4.99 -2.51
C ARG A 111 -1.83 -6.22 -2.08
N ARG A 112 -0.52 -6.06 -1.99
CA ARG A 112 0.41 -7.10 -1.58
C ARG A 112 1.53 -6.49 -0.74
N TRP A 113 1.83 -7.12 0.38
CA TRP A 113 3.10 -6.94 1.09
C TRP A 113 4.17 -7.76 0.37
N ARG A 114 5.32 -7.12 0.11
CA ARG A 114 6.49 -7.73 -0.52
C ARG A 114 7.71 -7.47 0.33
N SER A 115 8.46 -8.55 0.58
CA SER A 115 9.73 -8.48 1.28
C SER A 115 10.71 -7.52 0.59
N GLY A 116 11.37 -6.69 1.40
CA GLY A 116 12.33 -5.69 0.96
C GLY A 116 11.74 -4.41 0.33
N TYR A 117 10.42 -4.31 0.17
CA TYR A 117 9.77 -3.15 -0.44
C TYR A 117 8.79 -2.48 0.52
N ASN A 118 7.63 -3.10 0.76
CA ASN A 118 6.51 -2.54 1.52
C ASN A 118 5.99 -3.48 2.62
N ALA A 119 6.69 -4.58 2.90
CA ALA A 119 6.39 -5.46 4.05
C ALA A 119 7.07 -4.93 5.32
N GLY A 120 6.63 -3.76 5.79
CA GLY A 120 7.30 -2.99 6.84
C GLY A 120 7.17 -3.55 8.26
N GLY A 121 6.18 -4.43 8.50
CA GLY A 121 5.92 -4.98 9.82
C GLY A 121 5.21 -4.01 10.77
N GLY A 122 4.94 -4.47 11.99
CA GLY A 122 4.19 -3.71 12.99
C GLY A 122 4.94 -2.48 13.53
N PRO A 123 4.30 -1.69 14.43
CA PRO A 123 4.84 -0.41 14.91
C PRO A 123 6.15 -0.53 15.69
N ASN A 124 6.46 -1.72 16.21
CA ASN A 124 7.71 -2.00 16.92
C ASN A 124 8.94 -1.93 15.99
N PHE A 125 8.76 -1.99 14.67
CA PHE A 125 9.82 -1.95 13.66
C PHE A 125 9.93 -0.55 13.06
N THR A 126 10.43 0.41 13.84
CA THR A 126 10.47 1.84 13.48
C THR A 126 11.21 2.15 12.17
N GLU A 127 12.22 1.34 11.81
CA GLU A 127 12.98 1.51 10.56
C GLU A 127 12.17 1.18 9.30
N THR A 128 11.17 0.29 9.39
CA THR A 128 10.48 -0.27 8.22
C THR A 128 8.97 -0.06 8.24
N THR A 129 8.36 0.21 9.38
CA THR A 129 6.90 0.29 9.52
C THR A 129 6.26 1.35 8.62
N ALA A 130 6.97 2.47 8.39
CA ALA A 130 6.53 3.54 7.49
C ALA A 130 6.46 3.12 6.01
N MET A 131 7.07 2.00 5.64
CA MET A 131 7.10 1.48 4.26
C MET A 131 5.87 0.64 3.92
N ASN A 132 5.05 0.27 4.92
CA ASN A 132 3.77 -0.39 4.66
C ASN A 132 2.87 0.51 3.77
N PRO A 133 1.97 -0.07 2.96
CA PRO A 133 0.99 0.71 2.21
C PRO A 133 0.20 1.63 3.13
N GLN A 134 -0.04 2.87 2.72
CA GLN A 134 -0.74 3.87 3.52
C GLN A 134 -1.96 4.39 2.76
N PHE A 135 -3.08 4.52 3.46
CA PHE A 135 -4.35 4.98 2.90
C PHE A 135 -4.82 6.18 3.69
N HIS A 136 -4.95 7.32 3.03
CA HIS A 136 -5.43 8.54 3.64
C HIS A 136 -6.96 8.57 3.61
N ILE A 137 -7.57 9.00 4.71
CA ILE A 137 -9.00 9.25 4.86
C ILE A 137 -9.16 10.68 5.32
N LEU A 138 -9.79 11.50 4.49
CA LEU A 138 -10.21 12.86 4.83
C LEU A 138 -11.72 12.84 5.08
N ILE A 139 -12.11 13.15 6.32
CA ILE A 139 -13.50 13.33 6.72
C ILE A 139 -13.78 14.85 6.75
N PRO A 140 -14.59 15.38 5.81
CA PRO A 140 -14.85 16.83 5.71
C PRO A 140 -15.50 17.39 6.98
N ARG A 141 -15.08 18.59 7.39
CA ARG A 141 -15.69 19.31 8.53
C ARG A 141 -17.13 19.75 8.28
N SER A 142 -17.59 19.70 7.03
CA SER A 142 -18.94 20.10 6.64
C SER A 142 -20.05 19.20 7.19
N THR A 143 -19.75 17.96 7.57
CA THR A 143 -20.77 17.01 8.03
C THR A 143 -21.24 17.30 9.46
N GLY A 144 -20.45 17.98 10.30
CA GLY A 144 -20.75 18.27 11.73
C GLY A 144 -20.89 17.04 12.63
N ASN A 145 -21.17 15.88 12.04
CA ASN A 145 -21.35 14.58 12.66
C ASN A 145 -20.04 13.79 12.69
N LYS A 146 -19.98 12.86 13.63
CA LYS A 146 -18.96 11.81 13.63
C LYS A 146 -19.25 10.85 12.48
N CYS A 147 -18.20 10.36 11.82
CA CYS A 147 -18.28 9.37 10.75
C CYS A 147 -18.02 7.98 11.34
N HIS A 148 -18.89 7.02 11.02
CA HIS A 148 -18.67 5.62 11.35
C HIS A 148 -17.82 4.97 10.27
N VAL A 149 -16.66 4.45 10.66
CA VAL A 149 -15.67 3.88 9.75
C VAL A 149 -15.40 2.43 10.12
N VAL A 150 -15.62 1.52 9.18
CA VAL A 150 -15.22 0.12 9.32
C VAL A 150 -14.00 -0.14 8.48
N VAL A 151 -12.95 -0.65 9.11
CA VAL A 151 -11.70 -1.01 8.43
C VAL A 151 -11.51 -2.51 8.55
N SER A 152 -11.33 -3.16 7.41
CA SER A 152 -11.14 -4.61 7.32
C SER A 152 -9.92 -4.92 6.46
N VAL A 153 -9.02 -5.74 6.99
CA VAL A 153 -7.84 -6.26 6.28
C VAL A 153 -7.99 -7.77 6.19
N THR A 154 -8.15 -8.28 4.98
CA THR A 154 -8.30 -9.72 4.69
C THR A 154 -7.08 -10.22 3.94
N GLN A 155 -6.35 -11.18 4.50
CA GLN A 155 -5.32 -11.94 3.76
C GLN A 155 -5.94 -13.17 3.10
N ASP A 156 -5.35 -13.60 1.99
CA ASP A 156 -5.81 -14.79 1.25
C ASP A 156 -7.34 -14.77 0.98
N TYR A 157 -7.77 -13.70 0.32
CA TYR A 157 -9.17 -13.47 -0.02
C TYR A 157 -9.68 -14.39 -1.16
N ASP A 158 -8.83 -15.23 -1.75
CA ASP A 158 -9.23 -16.23 -2.74
C ASP A 158 -10.09 -17.32 -2.06
N THR A 159 -11.27 -17.58 -2.61
CA THR A 159 -12.26 -18.50 -2.01
C THR A 159 -11.93 -19.97 -2.25
N ASN A 160 -11.21 -20.27 -3.34
CA ASN A 160 -10.79 -21.63 -3.73
C ASN A 160 -9.26 -21.75 -3.71
N PRO A 161 -8.62 -21.89 -2.53
CA PRO A 161 -7.18 -22.00 -2.44
C PRO A 161 -6.69 -23.35 -2.99
N THR A 162 -5.62 -23.32 -3.79
CA THR A 162 -4.98 -24.54 -4.31
C THR A 162 -4.01 -25.20 -3.31
N SER A 163 -3.68 -24.51 -2.21
CA SER A 163 -2.72 -24.96 -1.20
C SER A 163 -3.18 -24.56 0.21
N PRO A 164 -2.73 -25.26 1.27
CA PRO A 164 -3.04 -24.90 2.65
C PRO A 164 -2.64 -23.45 2.96
N ARG A 165 -3.54 -22.74 3.67
CA ARG A 165 -3.37 -21.32 3.99
C ARG A 165 -2.37 -21.15 5.12
N GLN A 166 -1.21 -20.55 4.83
CA GLN A 166 -0.33 -20.05 5.88
C GLN A 166 -0.73 -18.61 6.20
N LEU A 167 -1.45 -18.43 7.30
CA LEU A 167 -1.90 -17.11 7.74
C LEU A 167 -0.79 -16.41 8.52
N TYR A 168 -0.55 -15.15 8.21
CA TYR A 168 0.30 -14.28 9.02
C TYR A 168 -0.51 -13.66 10.16
N ALA A 169 0.17 -13.24 11.23
CA ALA A 169 -0.44 -12.34 12.20
C ALA A 169 -0.57 -10.95 11.54
N ILE A 170 -1.80 -10.55 11.20
CA ILE A 170 -2.08 -9.28 10.50
C ILE A 170 -2.84 -8.31 11.40
N GLY A 171 -2.77 -7.03 11.06
CA GLY A 171 -3.50 -5.94 11.69
C GLY A 171 -3.36 -4.65 10.89
N PHE A 172 -3.81 -3.54 11.45
CA PHE A 172 -3.59 -2.21 10.89
C PHE A 172 -3.47 -1.17 12.01
N ALA A 173 -2.89 -0.03 11.68
CA ALA A 173 -2.84 1.14 12.56
C ALA A 173 -3.59 2.32 11.93
N VAL A 174 -4.21 3.14 12.76
CA VAL A 174 -4.89 4.38 12.37
C VAL A 174 -4.20 5.57 13.03
N TYR A 175 -3.75 6.53 12.22
CA TYR A 175 -2.99 7.69 12.66
C TYR A 175 -3.73 9.00 12.38
N GLU A 176 -3.89 9.85 13.40
CA GLU A 176 -4.13 11.31 13.30
C GLU A 176 -3.08 12.00 14.20
N LYS A 177 -3.04 11.52 15.44
CA LYS A 177 -1.91 11.28 16.36
C LYS A 177 -2.19 9.86 16.87
N PRO A 178 -1.21 8.93 16.96
CA PRO A 178 -1.45 7.48 16.98
C PRO A 178 -2.72 7.11 17.76
N LEU A 179 -3.80 6.85 17.01
CA LEU A 179 -5.16 6.86 17.55
C LEU A 179 -5.51 5.46 18.04
N ASP A 180 -5.19 4.46 17.23
CA ASP A 180 -5.36 3.06 17.60
C ASP A 180 -4.46 2.14 16.76
N VAL A 181 -4.05 1.03 17.35
CA VAL A 181 -3.32 -0.06 16.69
C VAL A 181 -4.04 -1.35 17.02
N THR A 182 -4.61 -1.99 16.01
CA THR A 182 -5.30 -3.27 16.23
C THR A 182 -4.31 -4.35 16.65
N ASN A 183 -4.70 -5.20 17.59
CA ASN A 183 -3.91 -6.38 17.95
C ASN A 183 -3.69 -7.26 16.72
N HIS A 184 -2.43 -7.63 16.48
CA HIS A 184 -2.11 -8.56 15.40
C HIS A 184 -2.68 -9.94 15.75
N SER A 185 -3.46 -10.52 14.84
CA SER A 185 -4.04 -11.85 15.05
C SER A 185 -3.78 -12.75 13.85
N ILE A 186 -3.59 -14.05 14.11
CA ILE A 186 -3.46 -15.06 13.07
C ILE A 186 -4.88 -15.43 12.62
N ALA A 187 -5.48 -14.53 11.84
CA ALA A 187 -6.83 -14.67 11.30
C ALA A 187 -6.85 -14.33 9.82
N ARG A 188 -7.82 -14.87 9.08
CA ARG A 188 -7.99 -14.53 7.67
C ARG A 188 -8.35 -13.05 7.48
N GLU A 189 -9.11 -12.50 8.42
CA GLU A 189 -9.59 -11.13 8.41
C GLU A 189 -9.44 -10.52 9.80
N VAL A 190 -8.99 -9.26 9.84
CA VAL A 190 -9.03 -8.41 11.02
C VAL A 190 -9.89 -7.20 10.68
N VAL A 191 -10.92 -6.96 11.49
CA VAL A 191 -11.89 -5.87 11.31
C VAL A 191 -12.01 -5.06 12.59
N THR A 192 -12.15 -3.75 12.47
CA THR A 192 -12.44 -2.88 13.61
C THR A 192 -13.37 -1.74 13.18
N PHE A 193 -14.23 -1.34 14.11
CA PHE A 193 -15.20 -0.27 13.96
C PHE A 193 -14.70 0.98 14.69
N PHE A 194 -14.70 2.11 14.02
CA PHE A 194 -14.32 3.40 14.55
C PHE A 194 -15.44 4.41 14.41
N THR A 195 -15.48 5.36 15.33
CA THR A 195 -16.31 6.56 15.20
C THR A 195 -15.38 7.76 15.22
N LEU A 196 -15.04 8.26 14.03
CA LEU A 196 -14.01 9.28 13.83
C LEU A 196 -14.66 10.66 13.67
N PRO A 197 -14.19 11.70 14.37
CA PRO A 197 -14.60 13.06 14.08
C PRO A 197 -14.06 13.53 12.71
N PRO A 198 -14.51 14.69 12.21
CA PRO A 198 -13.93 15.28 11.01
C PRO A 198 -12.44 15.58 11.18
N GLY A 199 -11.61 15.06 10.28
CA GLY A 199 -10.16 15.10 10.38
C GLY A 199 -9.46 14.34 9.26
N ASP A 200 -8.13 14.30 9.37
CA ASP A 200 -7.20 13.65 8.45
C ASP A 200 -6.58 12.42 9.11
N TYR A 201 -6.87 11.25 8.55
CA TYR A 201 -6.46 9.97 9.11
C TYR A 201 -5.63 9.17 8.11
N ILE A 202 -4.66 8.39 8.60
CA ILE A 202 -3.89 7.44 7.79
C ILE A 202 -4.10 6.04 8.33
N ILE A 203 -4.52 5.12 7.46
CA ILE A 203 -4.61 3.70 7.75
C ILE A 203 -3.39 2.99 7.15
N VAL A 204 -2.72 2.20 7.98
CA VAL A 204 -1.54 1.41 7.59
C VAL A 204 -1.79 -0.08 7.85
N PRO A 205 -2.25 -0.85 6.83
CA PRO A 205 -2.31 -2.31 6.91
C PRO A 205 -0.91 -2.93 7.01
N GLN A 206 -0.73 -3.82 7.98
CA GLN A 206 0.58 -4.36 8.34
C GLN A 206 0.52 -5.82 8.83
N THR A 207 1.63 -6.52 8.65
CA THR A 207 1.91 -7.80 9.31
C THR A 207 2.61 -7.53 10.64
N ASN A 208 2.53 -8.46 11.60
CA ASN A 208 3.18 -8.31 12.90
C ASN A 208 4.70 -8.14 12.77
N VAL A 209 5.31 -8.91 11.87
CA VAL A 209 6.75 -8.88 11.58
C VAL A 209 7.01 -8.42 10.14
N PRO A 210 8.17 -7.78 9.86
CA PRO A 210 8.52 -7.33 8.52
C PRO A 210 8.84 -8.51 7.59
N ASN A 211 8.94 -8.22 6.29
CA ASN A 211 9.34 -9.16 5.24
C ASN A 211 8.39 -10.36 5.01
N CYS A 212 7.14 -10.26 5.45
CA CYS A 212 6.10 -11.22 5.09
C CYS A 212 5.52 -10.91 3.70
N ASP A 213 5.62 -11.88 2.79
CA ASP A 213 5.03 -11.78 1.46
C ASP A 213 3.59 -12.26 1.47
N GLY A 214 2.63 -11.37 1.21
CA GLY A 214 1.21 -11.74 1.26
C GLY A 214 0.31 -10.80 0.49
N LYS A 215 -0.67 -11.35 -0.22
CA LYS A 215 -1.76 -10.55 -0.82
C LYS A 215 -2.80 -10.23 0.25
N PHE A 216 -3.30 -9.01 0.23
CA PHE A 216 -4.38 -8.59 1.11
C PHE A 216 -5.42 -7.75 0.36
N LEU A 217 -6.64 -7.75 0.91
CA LEU A 217 -7.74 -6.90 0.53
C LEU A 217 -8.01 -5.98 1.71
N LEU A 218 -7.83 -4.67 1.51
CA LEU A 218 -8.27 -3.65 2.43
C LEU A 218 -9.67 -3.19 2.01
N ARG A 219 -10.59 -3.13 2.97
CA ARG A 219 -11.93 -2.57 2.85
C ARG A 219 -12.08 -1.45 3.86
N ILE A 220 -12.43 -0.26 3.38
CA ILE A 220 -12.79 0.88 4.22
C ILE A 220 -14.22 1.25 3.88
N LEU A 221 -15.12 1.13 4.85
CA LEU A 221 -16.53 1.46 4.72
C LEU A 221 -16.83 2.69 5.57
N THR A 222 -17.50 3.69 4.99
CA THR A 222 -17.97 4.88 5.70
C THR A 222 -19.45 5.12 5.44
N ASP A 223 -20.15 5.59 6.46
CA ASP A 223 -21.56 5.99 6.36
C ASP A 223 -21.72 7.42 5.83
N GLU A 224 -20.79 8.30 6.17
CA GLU A 224 -20.73 9.69 5.72
C GLU A 224 -19.79 9.88 4.52
N GLN A 225 -19.92 11.03 3.84
CA GLN A 225 -19.03 11.40 2.74
C GLN A 225 -17.58 11.55 3.24
N SER A 226 -16.68 10.75 2.68
CA SER A 226 -15.25 10.78 2.97
C SER A 226 -14.44 10.68 1.67
N ASN A 227 -13.28 11.31 1.65
CA ASN A 227 -12.32 11.19 0.55
C ASN A 227 -11.22 10.23 0.97
N ILE A 228 -11.07 9.12 0.24
CA ILE A 228 -10.12 8.06 0.59
C ILE A 228 -9.22 7.78 -0.62
N TRP A 229 -7.90 7.82 -0.41
CA TRP A 229 -6.92 7.52 -1.46
C TRP A 229 -5.68 6.83 -0.89
N GLU A 230 -4.96 6.09 -1.73
CA GLU A 230 -3.66 5.54 -1.36
C GLU A 230 -2.58 6.62 -1.45
N VAL A 231 -1.74 6.73 -0.42
CA VAL A 231 -0.63 7.67 -0.40
C VAL A 231 0.42 7.22 -1.42
N ASN A 232 0.77 8.13 -2.32
CA ASN A 232 1.69 7.86 -3.41
C ASN A 232 2.48 9.13 -3.76
N GLU A 233 3.65 8.96 -4.36
CA GLU A 233 4.49 10.05 -4.83
C GLU A 233 4.47 10.13 -6.36
N ASP A 234 4.75 11.32 -6.88
CA ASP A 234 4.93 11.54 -8.31
C ASP A 234 6.32 11.07 -8.77
N ASN A 235 6.39 10.64 -10.04
CA ASN A 235 7.66 10.28 -10.67
C ASN A 235 8.35 11.54 -11.19
N MET A 236 9.33 12.06 -10.45
CA MET A 236 10.01 13.31 -10.80
C MET A 236 11.51 13.19 -10.61
N VAL A 237 12.27 13.78 -11.53
CA VAL A 237 13.70 14.09 -11.32
C VAL A 237 13.81 15.59 -11.13
N PHE A 238 13.98 16.03 -9.88
CA PHE A 238 13.93 17.45 -9.50
C PHE A 238 15.32 18.08 -9.32
N ARG A 239 16.39 17.26 -9.23
CA ARG A 239 17.77 17.76 -9.37
C ARG A 239 18.38 17.21 -10.65
N ASN A 240 18.59 18.08 -11.64
CA ASN A 240 19.26 17.69 -12.86
C ASN A 240 20.77 17.97 -12.75
N ILE A 241 21.48 16.97 -12.23
CA ILE A 241 22.93 17.00 -12.06
C ILE A 241 23.64 17.22 -13.41
N SER A 242 23.05 16.78 -14.53
CA SER A 242 23.65 16.98 -15.86
C SER A 242 23.79 18.46 -16.22
N THR A 243 22.88 19.31 -15.75
CA THR A 243 22.89 20.75 -16.03
C THR A 243 23.67 21.54 -14.99
N GLU A 244 23.70 21.09 -13.73
CA GLU A 244 24.39 21.78 -12.64
C GLU A 244 25.92 21.68 -12.75
N PHE A 245 26.45 20.59 -13.30
CA PHE A 245 27.90 20.31 -13.34
C PHE A 245 28.54 20.50 -14.73
N LEU A 246 27.85 21.17 -15.67
CA LEU A 246 28.41 21.51 -16.99
C LEU A 246 29.57 22.52 -16.90
N GLU A 247 29.59 23.35 -15.86
CA GLU A 247 30.57 24.42 -15.67
C GLU A 247 31.72 24.04 -14.70
N ASP A 248 31.52 23.03 -13.85
CA ASP A 248 32.53 22.58 -12.89
C ASP A 248 33.43 21.49 -13.47
N ALA A 249 34.73 21.81 -13.63
CA ALA A 249 35.72 20.80 -13.97
C ALA A 249 35.79 19.73 -12.87
N PHE A 250 35.65 18.44 -13.21
CA PHE A 250 35.84 17.35 -12.25
C PHE A 250 37.31 17.32 -11.81
N VAL A 251 37.61 17.90 -10.65
CA VAL A 251 38.94 17.91 -10.03
C VAL A 251 39.04 16.71 -9.09
N MET A 252 39.97 15.82 -9.40
CA MET A 252 40.31 14.69 -8.53
C MET A 252 40.85 15.18 -7.16
N PRO A 253 40.81 14.35 -6.11
CA PRO A 253 41.43 14.67 -4.82
C PRO A 253 42.94 14.98 -4.88
N ASP A 254 43.62 14.62 -5.99
CA ASP A 254 45.04 14.90 -6.24
C ASP A 254 45.28 16.22 -7.00
N GLY A 255 44.24 17.02 -7.25
CA GLY A 255 44.31 18.32 -7.92
C GLY A 255 44.50 18.26 -9.44
N LYS A 256 44.53 17.06 -10.05
CA LYS A 256 44.74 16.92 -11.50
C LYS A 256 43.40 16.80 -12.23
N SER A 257 43.24 17.57 -13.31
CA SER A 257 42.10 17.44 -14.22
C SER A 257 42.18 16.10 -14.96
N LEU A 258 41.29 15.17 -14.59
CA LEU A 258 41.16 13.90 -15.29
C LEU A 258 40.69 14.11 -16.74
N VAL A 259 39.93 15.18 -16.96
CA VAL A 259 39.40 15.62 -18.25
C VAL A 259 40.53 15.85 -19.26
N THR A 260 41.61 16.54 -18.87
CA THR A 260 42.73 16.83 -19.79
C THR A 260 43.45 15.55 -20.26
N LYS A 261 43.61 14.56 -19.38
CA LYS A 261 44.19 13.25 -19.75
C LYS A 261 43.28 12.43 -20.64
N LEU A 262 41.96 12.49 -20.38
CA LEU A 262 40.97 11.81 -21.22
C LEU A 262 40.94 12.38 -22.63
N LEU A 263 40.96 13.72 -22.75
CA LEU A 263 40.90 14.43 -24.04
C LEU A 263 42.05 14.09 -24.98
N LEU A 264 43.25 13.82 -24.43
CA LEU A 264 44.47 13.51 -25.19
C LEU A 264 44.60 12.02 -25.57
N LYS A 265 44.08 11.11 -24.73
CA LYS A 265 44.38 9.67 -24.85
C LYS A 265 43.32 8.88 -25.63
N TYR A 266 42.08 9.36 -25.68
CA TYR A 266 40.95 8.61 -26.23
C TYR A 266 40.35 9.27 -27.48
N PRO A 267 39.78 8.47 -28.40
CA PRO A 267 39.04 8.99 -29.56
C PRO A 267 37.84 9.85 -29.13
N PRO A 268 37.28 10.68 -30.05
CA PRO A 268 36.10 11.50 -29.75
C PRO A 268 34.88 10.68 -29.31
N GLU A 269 34.73 9.47 -29.85
CA GLU A 269 33.69 8.52 -29.44
C GLU A 269 34.31 7.30 -28.76
N VAL A 270 33.82 7.01 -27.56
CA VAL A 270 34.35 5.98 -26.67
C VAL A 270 33.37 4.81 -26.60
N ASP A 271 33.87 3.60 -26.82
CA ASP A 271 33.07 2.37 -26.69
C ASP A 271 32.96 1.86 -25.24
N VAL A 272 32.12 0.86 -25.00
CA VAL A 272 31.90 0.27 -23.67
C VAL A 272 33.20 -0.24 -23.02
N ASN A 273 34.11 -0.85 -23.79
CA ASN A 273 35.33 -1.42 -23.24
C ASN A 273 36.34 -0.33 -22.85
N GLN A 274 36.40 0.74 -23.65
CA GLN A 274 37.22 1.91 -23.36
C GLN A 274 36.65 2.67 -22.15
N LEU A 275 35.33 2.88 -22.08
CA LEU A 275 34.68 3.48 -20.91
C LEU A 275 34.94 2.66 -19.65
N HIS A 276 34.81 1.33 -19.72
CA HIS A 276 35.12 0.46 -18.59
C HIS A 276 36.57 0.59 -18.14
N LYS A 277 37.54 0.68 -19.06
CA LYS A 277 38.96 0.94 -18.70
C LYS A 277 39.15 2.30 -18.02
N ILE A 278 38.48 3.33 -18.52
CA ILE A 278 38.51 4.69 -17.95
C ILE A 278 37.95 4.68 -16.53
N LEU A 279 36.74 4.11 -16.35
CA LEU A 279 36.07 4.11 -15.06
C LEU A 279 36.82 3.22 -14.05
N LYS A 280 37.33 2.08 -14.48
CA LYS A 280 38.07 1.16 -13.60
C LYS A 280 39.40 1.73 -13.11
N ALA A 281 40.00 2.69 -13.81
CA ALA A 281 41.27 3.30 -13.39
C ALA A 281 41.10 4.16 -12.12
N HIS A 282 39.95 4.83 -11.96
CA HIS A 282 39.73 5.82 -10.91
C HIS A 282 38.39 5.63 -10.15
N TRP A 283 37.82 4.42 -10.18
CA TRP A 283 36.48 4.15 -9.66
C TRP A 283 36.23 4.64 -8.23
N LYS A 284 37.21 4.56 -7.34
CA LYS A 284 37.08 4.98 -5.92
C LYS A 284 36.68 6.44 -5.72
N ALA A 285 36.86 7.29 -6.72
CA ALA A 285 36.50 8.70 -6.61
C ALA A 285 34.99 8.95 -6.77
N TYR A 286 34.28 8.08 -7.50
CA TYR A 286 32.87 8.28 -7.85
C TYR A 286 32.01 7.03 -7.69
N LEU A 287 32.59 5.87 -7.31
CA LEU A 287 31.88 4.63 -7.03
C LEU A 287 32.42 3.98 -5.75
N LEU A 288 31.56 3.19 -5.10
CA LEU A 288 31.91 2.34 -3.95
C LEU A 288 32.34 0.92 -4.35
N GLU A 289 32.04 0.51 -5.57
CA GLU A 289 32.41 -0.80 -6.12
C GLU A 289 33.07 -0.63 -7.50
N LYS A 290 33.86 -1.62 -7.92
CA LYS A 290 34.44 -1.62 -9.27
C LYS A 290 33.31 -1.72 -10.30
N PRO A 291 33.29 -0.85 -11.34
CA PRO A 291 32.22 -0.87 -12.33
C PRO A 291 32.24 -2.17 -13.14
N SER A 292 31.09 -2.80 -13.30
CA SER A 292 30.91 -3.88 -14.27
C SER A 292 30.76 -3.33 -15.68
N LEU A 293 30.87 -4.24 -16.66
CA LEU A 293 30.59 -3.92 -18.06
C LEU A 293 29.12 -3.50 -18.25
N GLU A 294 28.21 -4.04 -17.45
CA GLU A 294 26.76 -3.76 -17.55
C GLU A 294 26.42 -2.35 -17.07
N LEU A 295 27.07 -1.90 -15.99
CA LEU A 295 26.99 -0.51 -15.56
C LEU A 295 27.50 0.41 -16.68
N CYS A 296 28.64 0.10 -17.29
CA CYS A 296 29.20 0.92 -18.38
C CYS A 296 28.26 1.02 -19.58
N LYS A 297 27.59 -0.08 -19.97
CA LYS A 297 26.55 -0.06 -21.02
C LYS A 297 25.38 0.84 -20.63
N SER A 298 24.91 0.74 -19.39
CA SER A 298 23.79 1.57 -18.89
C SER A 298 24.13 3.06 -18.90
N LEU A 299 25.37 3.42 -18.57
CA LEU A 299 25.87 4.80 -18.62
C LEU A 299 26.02 5.32 -20.05
N ILE A 300 26.45 4.48 -20.99
CA ILE A 300 26.49 4.87 -22.42
C ILE A 300 25.08 5.14 -22.91
N MET A 301 24.11 4.26 -22.61
CA MET A 301 22.72 4.47 -23.04
C MET A 301 22.11 5.78 -22.54
N LEU A 302 22.56 6.29 -21.38
CA LEU A 302 22.13 7.56 -20.81
C LEU A 302 22.59 8.79 -21.63
N ARG A 303 23.65 8.67 -22.44
CA ARG A 303 24.22 9.77 -23.26
C ARG A 303 24.26 9.47 -24.75
N ASP A 304 23.93 8.24 -25.14
CA ASP A 304 23.89 7.82 -26.53
C ASP A 304 22.55 8.21 -27.18
N ILE A 305 22.48 9.47 -27.60
CA ILE A 305 21.29 10.04 -28.26
C ILE A 305 21.02 9.29 -29.58
N ASN A 306 22.08 8.88 -30.28
CA ASN A 306 22.03 8.29 -31.63
C ASN A 306 21.96 6.75 -31.65
N ILE A 307 21.92 6.08 -30.50
CA ILE A 307 21.94 4.60 -30.41
C ILE A 307 23.16 4.01 -31.15
N SER A 308 24.29 4.70 -31.07
CA SER A 308 25.57 4.32 -31.68
C SER A 308 26.30 3.21 -30.90
N GLY A 309 25.90 2.96 -29.65
CA GLY A 309 26.63 2.14 -28.68
C GLY A 309 27.91 2.80 -28.17
N ARG A 310 28.11 4.10 -28.43
CA ARG A 310 29.28 4.89 -28.04
C ARG A 310 28.85 6.16 -27.32
N VAL A 311 29.76 6.73 -26.54
CA VAL A 311 29.55 8.01 -25.84
C VAL A 311 30.59 9.03 -26.29
N ASN A 312 30.20 10.30 -26.40
CA ASN A 312 31.15 11.37 -26.68
C ASN A 312 32.09 11.55 -25.48
N LYS A 313 33.39 11.71 -25.74
CA LYS A 313 34.38 11.94 -24.69
C LYS A 313 34.09 13.18 -23.82
N LEU A 314 33.33 14.16 -24.34
CA LEU A 314 32.89 15.35 -23.61
C LEU A 314 31.81 15.05 -22.56
N ASP A 315 31.06 13.96 -22.71
CA ASP A 315 30.01 13.56 -21.76
C ASP A 315 30.56 12.73 -20.58
N ILE A 316 31.77 12.20 -20.70
CA ILE A 316 32.39 11.35 -19.67
C ILE A 316 32.55 12.09 -18.33
N PRO A 317 33.05 13.35 -18.27
CA PRO A 317 33.11 14.10 -17.02
C PRO A 317 31.74 14.32 -16.38
N ILE A 318 30.69 14.57 -17.18
CA ILE A 318 29.31 14.72 -16.69
C ILE A 318 28.85 13.42 -16.03
N LEU A 319 29.10 12.27 -16.68
CA LEU A 319 28.81 10.96 -16.09
C LEU A 319 29.58 10.75 -14.77
N MET A 320 30.84 11.15 -14.68
CA MET A 320 31.64 11.02 -13.44
C MET A 320 31.08 11.88 -12.30
N HIS A 321 30.63 13.10 -12.58
CA HIS A 321 29.95 13.96 -11.59
C HIS A 321 28.64 13.33 -11.10
N MET A 322 27.82 12.80 -12.02
CA MET A 322 26.59 12.09 -11.66
C MET A 322 26.86 10.88 -10.76
N LEU A 323 27.86 10.06 -11.13
CA LEU A 323 28.28 8.92 -10.32
C LEU A 323 28.74 9.35 -8.92
N HIS A 324 29.54 10.41 -8.84
CA HIS A 324 30.02 10.95 -7.56
C HIS A 324 28.89 11.44 -6.67
N PHE A 325 27.93 12.16 -7.24
CA PHE A 325 26.75 12.64 -6.52
C PHE A 325 25.91 11.47 -5.99
N TRP A 326 25.61 10.47 -6.82
CA TRP A 326 24.87 9.28 -6.40
C TRP A 326 25.63 8.47 -5.35
N ARG A 327 26.97 8.42 -5.43
CA ARG A 327 27.82 7.81 -4.39
C ARG A 327 27.63 8.52 -3.05
N ILE A 328 27.71 9.85 -3.01
CA ILE A 328 27.53 10.62 -1.76
C ILE A 328 26.14 10.37 -1.16
N ALA A 329 25.10 10.33 -1.99
CA ALA A 329 23.74 10.00 -1.53
C ALA A 329 23.68 8.59 -0.91
N PHE A 330 24.34 7.60 -1.53
CA PHE A 330 24.37 6.22 -1.04
C PHE A 330 25.13 6.06 0.28
N GLU A 331 26.25 6.76 0.45
CA GLU A 331 27.09 6.72 1.66
C GLU A 331 26.31 7.13 2.92
N LYS A 332 25.25 7.96 2.81
CA LYS A 332 24.39 8.36 3.93
C LYS A 332 23.60 7.20 4.56
N PHE A 333 23.34 6.13 3.80
CA PHE A 333 22.54 4.98 4.24
C PHE A 333 23.35 3.68 4.25
N GLU A 334 24.66 3.77 4.02
CA GLU A 334 25.54 2.62 3.98
C GLU A 334 25.78 2.07 5.38
N ARG A 335 25.57 0.77 5.56
CA ARG A 335 25.92 0.07 6.82
C ARG A 335 27.18 -0.80 6.69
N CYS A 336 27.50 -1.28 5.49
CA CYS A 336 28.57 -2.26 5.29
C CYS A 336 29.22 -2.16 3.90
N GLY A 337 30.15 -1.21 3.73
CA GLY A 337 31.14 -1.10 2.65
C GLY A 337 30.62 -0.72 1.25
N SER A 338 29.44 -1.20 0.88
CA SER A 338 28.81 -0.98 -0.43
C SER A 338 27.35 -1.46 -0.51
N LYS A 339 26.72 -1.76 0.63
CA LYS A 339 25.39 -2.37 0.70
C LYS A 339 24.51 -1.65 1.70
N THR A 340 23.22 -1.62 1.38
CA THR A 340 22.17 -1.07 2.24
C THR A 340 20.89 -1.89 2.13
N SER A 341 19.95 -1.65 3.03
CA SER A 341 18.62 -2.26 3.01
C SER A 341 17.83 -1.71 1.81
N SER A 342 17.09 -2.57 1.11
CA SER A 342 16.22 -2.13 0.02
C SER A 342 15.06 -1.23 0.48
N TYR A 343 14.69 -1.27 1.77
CA TYR A 343 13.73 -0.34 2.36
C TYR A 343 14.24 1.11 2.34
N ASN A 344 15.55 1.33 2.31
CA ASN A 344 16.13 2.68 2.22
C ASN A 344 16.03 3.27 0.80
N LEU A 345 15.61 2.50 -0.20
CA LEU A 345 15.63 2.94 -1.60
C LEU A 345 14.81 4.22 -1.83
N ARG A 346 13.64 4.37 -1.20
CA ARG A 346 12.85 5.61 -1.31
C ARG A 346 13.63 6.84 -0.84
N ALA A 347 14.22 6.77 0.36
CA ALA A 347 15.01 7.85 0.91
C ALA A 347 16.29 8.11 0.09
N LEU A 348 16.90 7.06 -0.44
CA LEU A 348 18.05 7.16 -1.35
C LEU A 348 17.71 7.89 -2.64
N LEU A 349 16.56 7.59 -3.25
CA LEU A 349 16.11 8.28 -4.46
C LEU A 349 15.93 9.78 -4.19
N TRP A 350 15.34 10.14 -3.05
CA TRP A 350 15.16 11.53 -2.63
C TRP A 350 16.50 12.26 -2.47
N GLU A 351 17.45 11.66 -1.76
CA GLU A 351 18.80 12.22 -1.61
C GLU A 351 19.54 12.33 -2.96
N ALA A 352 19.26 11.38 -3.87
CA ALA A 352 19.76 11.40 -5.24
C ALA A 352 18.97 12.32 -6.19
N GLY A 353 17.99 13.10 -5.68
CA GLY A 353 17.29 14.13 -6.45
C GLY A 353 16.11 13.64 -7.28
N SER A 354 15.51 12.51 -6.91
CA SER A 354 14.38 11.89 -7.60
C SER A 354 13.30 11.39 -6.64
N THR A 355 12.04 11.45 -7.07
CA THR A 355 10.90 10.79 -6.41
C THR A 355 10.28 9.80 -7.37
N VAL A 356 9.69 8.74 -6.82
CA VAL A 356 9.02 7.71 -7.61
C VAL A 356 7.77 7.21 -6.91
N SER A 357 6.76 6.94 -7.73
CA SER A 357 5.54 6.27 -7.29
C SER A 357 5.82 4.89 -6.70
N ASN A 358 4.92 4.43 -5.84
CA ASN A 358 4.93 3.08 -5.26
C ASN A 358 5.13 2.00 -6.33
N LYS A 359 4.52 2.17 -7.51
CA LYS A 359 4.64 1.17 -8.57
C LYS A 359 6.05 1.11 -9.16
N VAL A 360 6.66 2.27 -9.40
CA VAL A 360 8.03 2.34 -9.93
C VAL A 360 9.01 1.86 -8.87
N LEU A 361 8.82 2.24 -7.59
CA LEU A 361 9.66 1.76 -6.50
C LEU A 361 9.62 0.24 -6.34
N GLU A 362 8.43 -0.37 -6.42
CA GLU A 362 8.25 -1.83 -6.44
C GLU A 362 9.11 -2.47 -7.54
N CYS A 363 9.07 -1.93 -8.76
CA CYS A 363 9.85 -2.42 -9.89
C CYS A 363 11.36 -2.29 -9.66
N LEU A 364 11.82 -1.15 -9.14
CA LEU A 364 13.24 -0.93 -8.85
C LEU A 364 13.74 -1.91 -7.78
N VAL A 365 12.98 -2.13 -6.70
CA VAL A 365 13.35 -3.12 -5.67
C VAL A 365 13.42 -4.52 -6.26
N LEU A 366 12.40 -4.96 -7.00
CA LEU A 366 12.36 -6.31 -7.58
C LEU A 366 13.50 -6.56 -8.59
N ARG A 367 13.96 -5.52 -9.28
CA ARG A 367 14.99 -5.63 -10.31
C ARG A 367 16.41 -5.55 -9.75
N PHE A 368 16.63 -4.65 -8.80
CA PHE A 368 17.99 -4.26 -8.37
C PHE A 368 18.36 -4.74 -6.97
N ALA A 369 17.38 -5.03 -6.11
CA ALA A 369 17.65 -5.62 -4.80
C ALA A 369 17.67 -7.15 -4.87
N ARG A 370 18.48 -7.77 -4.01
CA ARG A 370 18.52 -9.22 -3.82
C ARG A 370 18.47 -9.51 -2.33
N ASN A 371 17.54 -10.38 -1.90
CA ASN A 371 17.36 -10.74 -0.50
C ASN A 371 17.28 -9.51 0.42
N THR A 372 16.44 -8.54 0.06
CA THR A 372 16.27 -7.24 0.77
C THR A 372 17.53 -6.37 0.89
N VAL A 373 18.57 -6.67 0.11
CA VAL A 373 19.83 -5.91 0.08
C VAL A 373 20.00 -5.27 -1.28
N LEU A 374 20.36 -3.99 -1.28
CA LEU A 374 20.71 -3.21 -2.45
C LEU A 374 22.22 -2.90 -2.42
N SER A 375 22.94 -3.27 -3.48
CA SER A 375 24.35 -2.88 -3.64
C SER A 375 24.49 -1.50 -4.28
N ALA A 376 25.62 -0.84 -4.05
CA ALA A 376 25.94 0.46 -4.62
C ALA A 376 25.90 0.42 -6.16
N GLU A 377 26.45 -0.62 -6.79
CA GLU A 377 26.39 -0.75 -8.25
C GLU A 377 24.94 -0.90 -8.75
N CYS A 378 24.12 -1.71 -8.09
CA CYS A 378 22.71 -1.88 -8.43
C CYS A 378 21.91 -0.58 -8.30
N PHE A 379 22.19 0.21 -7.25
CA PHE A 379 21.60 1.53 -7.07
C PHE A 379 21.98 2.48 -8.22
N VAL A 380 23.25 2.56 -8.57
CA VAL A 380 23.72 3.40 -9.69
C VAL A 380 23.08 2.96 -11.01
N MET A 381 22.96 1.66 -11.26
CA MET A 381 22.25 1.16 -12.45
C MET A 381 20.76 1.53 -12.44
N ALA A 382 20.11 1.47 -11.28
CA ALA A 382 18.71 1.91 -11.12
C ALA A 382 18.56 3.40 -11.46
N MET A 383 19.45 4.25 -10.93
CA MET A 383 19.47 5.68 -11.22
C MET A 383 19.70 5.95 -12.71
N ALA A 384 20.70 5.32 -13.32
CA ALA A 384 20.98 5.49 -14.76
C ALA A 384 19.75 5.15 -15.62
N ARG A 385 19.04 4.06 -15.31
CA ARG A 385 17.81 3.68 -16.05
C ARG A 385 16.63 4.60 -15.75
N LEU A 386 16.48 5.07 -14.52
CA LEU A 386 15.42 6.01 -14.13
C LEU A 386 15.59 7.35 -14.85
N HIS A 387 16.79 7.91 -14.85
CA HIS A 387 17.09 9.15 -15.57
C HIS A 387 16.89 9.00 -17.08
N LEU A 388 17.37 7.89 -17.66
CA LEU A 388 17.15 7.61 -19.08
C LEU A 388 15.65 7.52 -19.42
N ALA A 389 14.86 6.85 -18.58
CA ALA A 389 13.41 6.75 -18.79
C ALA A 389 12.74 8.13 -18.74
N HIS A 390 13.15 8.99 -17.81
CA HIS A 390 12.63 10.33 -17.68
C HIS A 390 12.98 11.20 -18.89
N GLU A 391 14.24 11.23 -19.32
CA GLU A 391 14.69 11.95 -20.51
C GLU A 391 13.94 11.50 -21.78
N ARG A 392 13.77 10.18 -21.96
CA ARG A 392 13.07 9.61 -23.13
C ARG A 392 11.57 9.87 -23.08
N TYR A 393 10.95 9.79 -21.90
CA TYR A 393 9.54 10.13 -21.73
C TYR A 393 9.26 11.59 -22.12
N HIS A 394 10.06 12.55 -21.66
CA HIS A 394 9.88 13.96 -22.03
C HIS A 394 10.08 14.22 -23.53
N SER A 395 11.05 13.55 -24.14
CA SER A 395 11.25 13.59 -25.60
C SER A 395 10.03 13.05 -26.36
N LEU A 396 9.45 11.95 -25.88
CA LEU A 396 8.26 11.33 -26.47
C LEU A 396 6.99 12.15 -26.20
N ASP A 397 6.76 12.69 -25.00
CA ASP A 397 5.60 13.53 -24.67
C ASP A 397 5.54 14.78 -25.56
N THR A 398 6.71 15.39 -25.81
CA THR A 398 6.83 16.53 -26.73
C THR A 398 6.41 16.14 -28.16
N LYS A 399 6.73 14.93 -28.60
CA LYS A 399 6.32 14.40 -29.91
C LYS A 399 4.86 13.94 -29.95
N MET A 400 4.33 13.37 -28.86
CA MET A 400 2.96 12.87 -28.76
C MET A 400 1.91 13.96 -28.95
N LYS A 401 2.23 15.19 -28.55
CA LYS A 401 1.40 16.37 -28.82
C LYS A 401 1.24 16.68 -30.32
N GLY A 402 2.02 16.01 -31.19
CA GLY A 402 1.96 16.14 -32.64
C GLY A 402 1.67 14.85 -33.43
N ASN A 403 1.99 13.64 -32.93
CA ASN A 403 1.80 12.35 -33.64
C ASN A 403 1.77 11.12 -32.68
N PRO A 404 1.12 10.00 -33.05
CA PRO A 404 1.15 8.76 -32.27
C PRO A 404 2.54 8.11 -32.27
N ILE A 405 2.94 7.52 -31.14
CA ILE A 405 4.23 6.80 -30.98
C ILE A 405 4.18 5.46 -31.72
N SER A 406 5.23 5.15 -32.48
CA SER A 406 5.37 3.85 -33.17
C SER A 406 5.91 2.74 -32.25
N LEU A 407 5.64 1.47 -32.59
CA LEU A 407 6.19 0.32 -31.87
C LEU A 407 7.73 0.28 -31.91
N GLU A 408 8.33 0.71 -33.01
CA GLU A 408 9.78 0.81 -33.16
C GLU A 408 10.37 1.81 -32.16
N GLU A 409 9.77 2.99 -32.01
CA GLU A 409 10.20 3.99 -31.03
C GLU A 409 10.05 3.47 -29.58
N VAL A 410 8.99 2.72 -29.28
CA VAL A 410 8.82 2.06 -27.98
C VAL A 410 9.95 1.06 -27.72
N ILE A 411 10.31 0.24 -28.70
CA ILE A 411 11.35 -0.80 -28.55
C ILE A 411 12.74 -0.18 -28.44
N CYS A 412 13.03 0.87 -29.22
CA CYS A 412 14.36 1.47 -29.31
C CYS A 412 14.64 2.51 -28.22
N HIS A 413 13.61 3.20 -27.71
CA HIS A 413 13.81 4.36 -26.83
C HIS A 413 13.36 4.16 -25.38
N LEU A 414 12.50 3.19 -25.06
CA LEU A 414 12.09 2.97 -23.68
C LEU A 414 13.02 1.96 -22.99
N PRO A 415 13.75 2.36 -21.94
CA PRO A 415 14.55 1.41 -21.18
C PRO A 415 13.64 0.37 -20.54
N ARG A 416 14.02 -0.91 -20.65
CA ARG A 416 13.35 -1.99 -19.93
C ARG A 416 13.64 -1.86 -18.45
N ILE A 417 12.74 -1.17 -17.74
CA ILE A 417 12.70 -1.14 -16.27
C ILE A 417 12.03 -2.41 -15.71
N TYR A 418 11.30 -3.15 -16.56
CA TYR A 418 10.63 -4.41 -16.24
C TYR A 418 11.49 -5.64 -16.57
#